data_AF-A0A835GP93-F1
#
_entry.id   AF-A0A835GP93-F1
#
_cell.length_a   1.000
_cell.length_b   1.000
_cell.length_c   1.000
_cell.angle_alpha   90.00
_cell.angle_beta   90.00
_cell.angle_gamma   90.00
#
_symmetry.space_group_name_H-M   'P 1'
#
loop_
_entity.id
_entity.type
_entity.pdbx_description
1 polymer ?
#
loop_
_entity_poly.entity_id
_entity_poly.type
_entity_poly.pdbx_seq_one_letter_code
_entity_poly.pdbx_strand_id
1 'polypeptide(L)'
;MKNKGERVTVVRRPPPIVPTPKALTVTRTIKKRPLECYVCAYKAETPLRACLDPTKYRVHTITCHSVDDKCFTSVISKGNSYEAVVRGCRSGCVGSPETTCCELNRCNNQAFAMPVIAPHTLTASAGKTGKSIPPTILFFVTVLLVLQTVVKVSFV
;
A
#
# COMPACT_ATOMS: atom_id res chain seq x y z
N MET A 1 -20.31 -98.43 -13.10
CA MET A 1 -20.68 -97.74 -11.84
C MET A 1 -19.45 -97.08 -11.24
N LYS A 2 -19.56 -95.77 -10.98
CA LYS A 2 -18.75 -94.85 -10.12
C LYS A 2 -17.55 -95.42 -9.35
N ASN A 3 -16.42 -94.73 -9.46
CA ASN A 3 -15.62 -94.25 -8.31
C ASN A 3 -14.79 -93.02 -8.74
N LYS A 4 -15.28 -91.81 -8.43
CA LYS A 4 -14.87 -90.93 -7.31
C LYS A 4 -13.52 -90.26 -7.55
N GLY A 5 -13.57 -89.14 -8.28
CA GLY A 5 -12.50 -88.14 -8.28
C GLY A 5 -12.46 -87.40 -6.95
N GLU A 6 -11.32 -87.48 -6.28
CA GLU A 6 -11.05 -86.80 -5.01
C GLU A 6 -10.78 -85.32 -5.27
N ARG A 7 -11.68 -84.45 -4.78
CA ARG A 7 -11.54 -83.00 -4.86
C ARG A 7 -10.65 -82.55 -3.70
N VAL A 8 -9.38 -82.27 -4.00
CA VAL A 8 -8.47 -81.60 -3.06
C VAL A 8 -9.01 -80.17 -2.85
N THR A 9 -9.53 -79.92 -1.64
CA THR A 9 -10.05 -78.61 -1.26
C THR A 9 -8.89 -77.80 -0.72
N VAL A 10 -8.33 -76.90 -1.53
CA VAL A 10 -7.26 -75.99 -1.09
C VAL A 10 -7.88 -74.94 -0.16
N VAL A 11 -7.78 -75.17 1.14
CA VAL A 11 -8.12 -74.16 2.16
C VAL A 11 -7.02 -73.09 2.13
N ARG A 12 -7.28 -71.96 1.46
CA ARG A 12 -6.43 -70.78 1.54
C ARG A 12 -6.57 -70.17 2.94
N ARG A 13 -5.52 -70.28 3.75
CA ARG A 13 -5.40 -69.57 5.02
C ARG A 13 -5.30 -68.06 4.73
N PRO A 14 -6.03 -67.18 5.44
CA PRO A 14 -5.84 -65.74 5.31
C PRO A 14 -4.40 -65.37 5.72
N PRO A 15 -3.75 -64.42 5.03
CA PRO A 15 -2.45 -63.94 5.45
C PRO A 15 -2.53 -63.28 6.84
N PRO A 16 -1.47 -63.37 7.65
CA PRO A 16 -1.44 -62.77 8.98
C PRO A 16 -1.64 -61.25 8.86
N ILE A 17 -2.55 -60.72 9.68
CA ILE A 17 -2.80 -59.28 9.80
C ILE A 17 -1.55 -58.66 10.44
N VAL A 18 -0.72 -58.04 9.62
CA VAL A 18 0.42 -57.25 10.09
C VAL A 18 -0.14 -56.04 10.85
N PRO A 19 0.36 -55.72 12.06
CA PRO A 19 -0.08 -54.55 12.79
C PRO A 19 0.18 -53.31 11.94
N THR A 20 -0.90 -52.63 11.54
CA THR A 20 -0.81 -51.34 10.87
C THR A 20 -0.11 -50.39 11.83
N PRO A 21 1.01 -49.72 11.46
CA PRO A 21 1.58 -48.70 12.32
C PRO A 21 0.49 -47.67 12.53
N LYS A 22 0.10 -47.45 13.79
CA LYS A 22 -0.82 -46.37 14.16
C LYS A 22 -0.28 -45.11 13.50
N ALA A 23 -1.04 -44.52 12.60
CA ALA A 23 -0.71 -43.23 12.03
C ALA A 23 -0.57 -42.28 13.20
N LEU A 24 0.68 -41.94 13.55
CA LEU A 24 0.98 -40.88 14.46
C LEU A 24 0.34 -39.65 13.83
N THR A 25 -0.78 -39.22 14.42
CA THR A 25 -1.38 -37.94 14.11
C THR A 25 -0.34 -36.93 14.55
N VAL A 26 0.54 -36.53 13.63
CA VAL A 26 1.44 -35.41 13.83
C VAL A 26 0.51 -34.22 13.97
N THR A 27 0.17 -33.86 15.21
CA THR A 27 -0.31 -32.54 15.54
C THR A 27 0.85 -31.64 15.19
N ARG A 28 0.87 -31.19 13.94
CA ARG A 28 1.85 -30.26 13.43
C ARG A 28 1.53 -28.97 14.16
N THR A 29 2.09 -28.79 15.35
CA THR A 29 2.27 -27.48 15.96
C THR A 29 3.25 -26.75 15.03
N ILE A 30 2.73 -26.28 13.89
CA ILE A 30 3.46 -25.39 13.00
C ILE A 30 3.67 -24.16 13.86
N LYS A 31 4.87 -24.05 14.44
CA LYS A 31 5.34 -22.84 15.08
C LYS A 31 5.30 -21.78 13.99
N LYS A 32 4.18 -21.05 13.90
CA LYS A 32 3.95 -19.99 12.91
C LYS A 32 5.15 -19.07 13.00
N ARG A 33 5.85 -18.85 11.89
CA ARG A 33 7.01 -17.96 11.90
C ARG A 33 6.53 -16.60 12.41
N PRO A 34 7.30 -15.94 13.29
CA PRO A 34 6.96 -14.59 13.73
C PRO A 34 6.77 -13.67 12.52
N LEU A 35 5.65 -12.93 12.51
CA LEU A 35 5.30 -12.02 11.41
C LEU A 35 6.28 -10.83 11.41
N GLU A 36 6.83 -10.45 10.27
CA GLU A 36 7.58 -9.20 10.13
C GLU A 36 6.73 -8.09 9.51
N CYS A 37 6.78 -6.86 10.03
CA CYS A 37 6.05 -5.70 9.51
C CYS A 37 6.93 -4.46 9.42
N TYR A 38 6.61 -3.55 8.49
CA TYR A 38 7.21 -2.19 8.50
C TYR A 38 6.70 -1.39 9.70
N VAL A 39 7.60 -0.63 10.33
CA VAL A 39 7.28 0.23 11.48
C VAL A 39 7.78 1.63 11.25
N CYS A 40 6.86 2.59 11.36
CA CYS A 40 7.15 4.00 11.26
C CYS A 40 5.95 4.83 11.71
N ALA A 41 6.21 6.10 12.00
CA ALA A 41 5.19 7.10 12.17
C ALA A 41 5.58 8.34 11.36
N TYR A 42 4.69 8.77 10.48
CA TYR A 42 4.71 10.08 9.84
C TYR A 42 3.68 10.96 10.53
N LYS A 43 4.08 12.20 10.81
CA LYS A 43 3.21 13.31 11.19
C LYS A 43 3.58 14.52 10.33
N ALA A 44 2.61 15.37 10.02
CA ALA A 44 2.83 16.55 9.20
C ALA A 44 3.92 17.49 9.76
N GLU A 45 4.05 17.57 11.08
CA GLU A 45 5.02 18.41 11.79
C GLU A 45 6.44 17.83 11.75
N THR A 46 6.56 16.50 11.69
CA THR A 46 7.84 15.78 11.64
C THR A 46 7.79 14.74 10.51
N PRO A 47 7.94 15.17 9.25
CA PRO A 47 7.64 14.34 8.10
C PRO A 47 8.74 13.30 7.87
N LEU A 48 8.57 12.12 8.47
CA LEU A 48 9.35 10.94 8.06
C LEU A 48 8.78 10.43 6.74
N ARG A 49 9.25 11.01 5.62
CA ARG A 49 8.85 10.62 4.26
C ARG A 49 8.94 9.12 4.01
N ALA A 50 9.84 8.46 4.73
CA ALA A 50 10.00 7.03 4.67
C ALA A 50 8.72 6.26 4.99
N CYS A 51 7.89 6.77 5.91
CA CYS A 51 6.65 6.08 6.28
C CYS A 51 5.55 6.13 5.20
N LEU A 52 5.60 7.12 4.30
CA LEU A 52 4.67 7.21 3.18
C LEU A 52 5.00 6.18 2.11
N ASP A 53 6.28 5.90 1.87
CA ASP A 53 6.73 4.88 0.91
C ASP A 53 7.89 4.05 1.50
N PRO A 54 7.57 2.96 2.23
CA PRO A 54 8.57 2.13 2.88
C PRO A 54 9.46 1.37 1.89
N THR A 55 8.98 1.15 0.67
CA THR A 55 9.73 0.46 -0.39
C THR A 55 10.81 1.35 -0.98
N LYS A 56 10.54 2.66 -1.10
CA LYS A 56 11.48 3.65 -1.64
C LYS A 56 12.52 4.12 -0.63
N TYR A 57 12.17 4.22 0.64
CA TYR A 57 12.97 4.95 1.64
C TYR A 57 13.54 4.10 2.78
N ARG A 58 13.68 2.78 2.61
CA ARG A 58 14.27 1.85 3.60
C ARG A 58 13.75 2.08 5.03
N VAL A 59 12.46 1.83 5.24
CA VAL A 59 11.86 1.84 6.58
C VAL A 59 12.28 0.61 7.37
N HIS A 60 12.43 0.75 8.69
CA HIS A 60 12.70 -0.36 9.59
C HIS A 60 11.56 -1.38 9.60
N THR A 61 11.94 -2.65 9.69
CA THR A 61 11.02 -3.76 9.95
C THR A 61 11.23 -4.29 11.35
N ILE A 62 10.16 -4.73 12.00
CA ILE A 62 10.24 -5.46 13.27
C ILE A 62 9.57 -6.81 13.12
N THR A 63 9.97 -7.73 13.98
CA THR A 63 9.27 -8.99 14.22
C THR A 63 8.16 -8.76 15.24
N CYS A 64 6.91 -9.05 14.87
CA CYS A 64 5.76 -9.00 15.77
C CYS A 64 5.86 -10.05 16.86
N HIS A 65 5.26 -9.77 18.02
CA HIS A 65 5.48 -10.55 19.23
C HIS A 65 4.43 -11.66 19.41
N SER A 66 3.18 -11.42 19.01
CA SER A 66 2.08 -12.36 19.16
C SER A 66 1.82 -13.13 17.86
N VAL A 67 1.28 -14.35 18.00
CA VAL A 67 0.80 -15.16 16.86
C VAL A 67 -0.46 -14.58 16.21
N ASP A 68 -1.18 -13.76 16.97
CA ASP A 68 -2.40 -13.05 16.59
C ASP A 68 -2.13 -11.63 16.08
N ASP A 69 -0.86 -11.22 16.05
CA ASP A 69 -0.48 -9.94 15.47
C ASP A 69 -0.70 -9.95 13.97
N LYS A 70 -1.18 -8.80 13.49
CA LYS A 70 -1.27 -8.47 12.07
C LYS A 70 -0.42 -7.23 11.82
N CYS A 71 0.11 -7.09 10.61
CA CYS A 71 0.63 -5.82 10.18
C CYS A 71 -0.54 -4.86 10.00
N PHE A 72 -0.39 -3.62 10.46
CA PHE A 72 -1.38 -2.58 10.24
C PHE A 72 -0.76 -1.35 9.57
N THR A 73 -1.61 -0.60 8.88
CA THR A 73 -1.36 0.77 8.44
C THR A 73 -2.56 1.62 8.84
N SER A 74 -2.35 2.67 9.63
CA SER A 74 -3.37 3.64 9.98
C SER A 74 -3.06 4.99 9.33
N VAL A 75 -4.04 5.58 8.68
CA VAL A 75 -3.91 6.82 7.90
C VAL A 75 -4.95 7.82 8.38
N ILE A 76 -4.48 8.98 8.84
CA ILE A 76 -5.33 10.12 9.18
C ILE A 76 -5.16 11.14 8.07
N SER A 77 -6.22 11.39 7.30
CA SER A 77 -6.25 12.40 6.23
C SER A 77 -6.91 13.69 6.71
N LYS A 78 -6.43 14.81 6.19
CA LYS A 78 -6.99 16.15 6.43
C LYS A 78 -7.13 16.88 5.09
N GLY A 79 -8.34 16.90 4.55
CA GLY A 79 -8.60 17.42 3.20
C GLY A 79 -7.83 16.61 2.15
N ASN A 80 -6.94 17.27 1.40
CA ASN A 80 -6.17 16.65 0.31
C ASN A 80 -4.79 16.14 0.75
N SER A 81 -4.48 16.12 2.05
CA SER A 81 -3.19 15.68 2.59
C SER A 81 -3.34 14.65 3.71
N TYR A 82 -2.21 14.06 4.11
CA TYR A 82 -2.14 13.18 5.28
C TYR A 82 -1.65 13.98 6.49
N GLU A 83 -2.40 13.90 7.58
CA GLU A 83 -2.01 14.41 8.90
C GLU A 83 -1.05 13.42 9.57
N ALA A 84 -1.38 12.12 9.51
CA ALA A 84 -0.53 11.07 10.05
C ALA A 84 -0.62 9.77 9.25
N VAL A 85 0.47 9.02 9.21
CA VAL A 85 0.51 7.63 8.73
C VAL A 85 1.33 6.81 9.72
N VAL A 86 0.76 5.75 10.25
CA VAL A 86 1.40 4.88 11.24
C VAL A 86 1.39 3.44 10.75
N ARG A 87 2.53 2.76 10.85
CA ARG A 87 2.66 1.34 10.49
C ARG A 87 3.22 0.55 11.67
N GLY A 88 2.78 -0.69 11.83
CA GLY A 88 3.40 -1.61 12.78
C GLY A 88 2.66 -2.93 12.94
N CYS A 89 2.82 -3.54 14.11
CA CYS A 89 2.13 -4.77 14.53
C CYS A 89 0.97 -4.44 15.47
N ARG A 90 -0.18 -5.09 15.29
CA ARG A 90 -1.32 -4.95 16.19
C ARG A 90 -2.09 -6.26 16.32
N SER A 91 -2.27 -6.75 17.55
CA SER A 91 -3.15 -7.87 17.86
C SER A 91 -4.61 -7.45 17.71
N GLY A 92 -5.47 -8.35 17.22
CA GLY A 92 -6.90 -8.05 17.05
C GLY A 92 -7.18 -6.91 16.07
N CYS A 93 -6.29 -6.69 15.09
CA CYS A 93 -6.47 -5.65 14.08
C CYS A 93 -7.72 -5.94 13.23
N VAL A 94 -8.71 -5.04 13.32
CA VAL A 94 -9.93 -5.03 12.50
C VAL A 94 -9.84 -3.85 11.53
N GLY A 95 -10.08 -4.12 10.26
CA GLY A 95 -10.03 -3.09 9.21
C GLY A 95 -11.10 -2.02 9.41
N SER A 96 -10.74 -0.78 9.09
CA SER A 96 -11.61 0.40 9.06
C SER A 96 -11.19 1.28 7.87
N PRO A 97 -11.98 2.30 7.49
CA PRO A 97 -11.58 3.22 6.42
C PRO A 97 -10.19 3.84 6.65
N GLU A 98 -9.83 4.11 7.90
CA GLU A 98 -8.52 4.67 8.26
C GLU A 98 -7.46 3.61 8.55
N THR A 99 -7.83 2.32 8.75
CA THR A 99 -6.88 1.27 9.16
C THR A 99 -6.99 0.02 8.30
N THR A 100 -5.89 -0.37 7.67
CA THR A 100 -5.77 -1.65 6.97
C THR A 100 -4.95 -2.65 7.80
N CYS A 101 -5.33 -3.93 7.71
CA CYS A 101 -4.69 -5.03 8.45
C CYS A 101 -4.33 -6.16 7.48
N CYS A 102 -3.18 -6.81 7.64
CA CYS A 102 -2.76 -7.94 6.80
C CYS A 102 -1.82 -8.90 7.55
N GLU A 103 -1.76 -10.17 7.10
CA GLU A 103 -1.12 -11.28 7.85
C GLU A 103 0.14 -11.86 7.18
N LEU A 104 0.62 -11.22 6.10
CA LEU A 104 1.80 -11.65 5.36
C LEU A 104 3.02 -10.79 5.75
N ASN A 105 4.21 -11.36 5.65
CA ASN A 105 5.44 -10.62 5.95
C ASN A 105 5.53 -9.34 5.11
N ARG A 106 5.70 -8.21 5.80
CA ARG A 106 5.93 -6.88 5.23
C ARG A 106 4.81 -6.43 4.28
N CYS A 107 3.59 -6.96 4.45
CA CYS A 107 2.44 -6.65 3.60
C CYS A 107 1.92 -5.22 3.76
N ASN A 108 2.26 -4.54 4.85
CA ASN A 108 1.94 -3.14 5.07
C ASN A 108 2.93 -2.22 4.33
N ASN A 109 3.12 -2.44 3.03
CA ASN A 109 4.09 -1.74 2.18
C ASN A 109 3.47 -0.75 1.19
N GLN A 110 2.14 -0.57 1.22
CA GLN A 110 1.42 0.35 0.35
C GLN A 110 2.07 1.73 0.34
N ALA A 111 2.35 2.28 -0.83
CA ALA A 111 2.87 3.64 -0.97
C ALA A 111 1.71 4.66 -0.94
N PHE A 112 1.90 5.75 -0.21
CA PHE A 112 1.00 6.89 -0.19
C PHE A 112 1.62 8.04 -0.96
N ALA A 113 0.90 8.55 -1.96
CA ALA A 113 1.36 9.69 -2.74
C ALA A 113 1.44 10.93 -1.84
N MET A 114 2.64 11.46 -1.61
CA MET A 114 2.78 12.73 -0.93
C MET A 114 2.01 13.78 -1.73
N PRO A 115 1.10 14.57 -1.12
CA PRO A 115 0.49 15.67 -1.84
C PRO A 115 1.61 16.56 -2.35
N VAL A 116 1.62 16.80 -3.66
CA VAL A 116 2.57 17.72 -4.28
C VAL A 116 2.22 19.09 -3.70
N ILE A 117 2.99 19.52 -2.71
CA ILE A 117 3.03 20.92 -2.31
C ILE A 117 3.68 21.59 -3.51
N ALA A 118 2.87 22.07 -4.45
CA ALA A 118 3.34 23.01 -5.45
C ALA A 118 4.00 24.14 -4.65
N PRO A 119 5.26 24.49 -4.92
CA PRO A 119 5.86 25.62 -4.28
C PRO A 119 5.02 26.83 -4.69
N HIS A 120 4.17 27.31 -3.77
CA HIS A 120 3.77 28.70 -3.78
C HIS A 120 5.06 29.45 -3.51
N THR A 121 5.79 29.77 -4.58
CA THR A 121 6.84 30.77 -4.54
C THR A 121 6.24 32.02 -3.93
N LEU A 122 6.82 32.39 -2.80
CA LEU A 122 6.58 33.59 -2.01
C LEU A 122 6.28 34.80 -2.91
N THR A 123 5.01 35.14 -3.05
CA THR A 123 4.55 36.45 -3.56
C THR A 123 3.53 37.01 -2.58
N ALA A 124 3.98 37.24 -1.35
CA ALA A 124 3.22 37.99 -0.35
C ALA A 124 4.14 38.92 0.47
N SER A 125 4.92 39.75 -0.22
CA SER A 125 5.40 41.02 0.32
C SER A 125 5.68 42.02 -0.81
N ALA A 126 4.66 42.28 -1.63
CA ALA A 126 4.54 43.53 -2.37
C ALA A 126 3.09 43.99 -2.22
N GLY A 127 2.84 44.70 -1.12
CA GLY A 127 1.61 45.44 -0.96
C GLY A 127 1.50 46.47 -2.09
N LYS A 128 0.29 46.53 -2.66
CA LYS A 128 -0.21 47.54 -3.62
C LYS A 128 0.31 47.43 -5.06
N THR A 129 -0.69 47.44 -5.96
CA THR A 129 -0.67 47.89 -7.37
C THR A 129 0.01 47.01 -8.42
N GLY A 130 -0.79 46.64 -9.43
CA GLY A 130 -0.32 46.31 -10.78
C GLY A 130 -0.34 44.82 -11.10
N LYS A 131 -1.47 44.31 -11.62
CA LYS A 131 -1.45 43.11 -12.47
C LYS A 131 -0.50 43.44 -13.63
N SER A 132 0.72 42.89 -13.60
CA SER A 132 1.67 43.02 -14.70
C SER A 132 1.02 42.42 -15.93
N ILE A 133 0.64 43.28 -16.86
CA ILE A 133 0.10 42.88 -18.15
C ILE A 133 1.27 42.25 -18.92
N PRO A 134 1.14 41.02 -19.43
CA PRO A 134 2.18 40.38 -20.22
C PRO A 134 2.64 41.31 -21.35
N PRO A 135 3.95 41.49 -21.56
CA PRO A 135 4.49 42.42 -22.55
C PRO A 135 3.99 42.14 -23.98
N THR A 136 3.59 40.89 -24.25
CA THR A 136 2.92 40.48 -25.48
C THR A 136 1.57 41.19 -25.68
N ILE A 137 0.75 41.33 -24.63
CA ILE A 137 -0.55 42.00 -24.72
C ILE A 137 -0.36 43.49 -25.00
N LEU A 138 0.61 44.13 -24.36
CA LEU A 138 0.94 45.54 -24.63
C LEU A 138 1.33 45.75 -26.09
N PHE A 139 2.17 44.88 -26.65
CA PHE A 139 2.57 44.94 -28.07
C PHE A 139 1.38 44.85 -29.03
N PHE A 140 0.45 43.91 -28.79
CA PHE A 140 -0.75 43.79 -29.62
C PHE A 140 -1.66 45.03 -29.51
N VAL A 141 -1.84 45.56 -28.30
CA VAL A 141 -2.69 46.74 -28.07
C VAL A 141 -2.09 47.98 -28.74
N THR A 142 -0.77 48.21 -28.64
CA THR A 142 -0.12 49.33 -29.34
C THR A 142 -0.20 49.18 -30.86
N VAL A 143 0.05 47.98 -31.40
CA VAL A 143 -0.05 47.74 -32.86
C VAL A 143 -1.46 48.00 -33.37
N LEU A 144 -2.49 47.50 -32.67
CA LEU A 144 -3.89 47.73 -33.04
C LEU A 144 -4.29 49.21 -32.96
N LEU A 145 -3.84 49.93 -31.93
CA LEU A 145 -4.09 51.37 -31.80
C LEU A 145 -3.41 52.17 -32.93
N VAL A 146 -2.15 51.86 -33.25
CA VAL A 146 -1.44 52.51 -34.37
C VAL A 146 -2.17 52.24 -35.68
N LEU A 147 -2.54 51.00 -35.97
CA LEU A 147 -3.34 50.66 -37.17
C LEU A 147 -4.66 51.45 -37.22
N GLN A 148 -5.39 51.54 -36.12
CA GLN A 148 -6.62 52.34 -36.07
C GLN A 148 -6.36 53.83 -36.31
N THR A 149 -5.27 54.39 -35.79
CA THR A 149 -4.92 55.80 -36.04
C THR A 149 -4.52 56.04 -37.48
N VAL A 150 -3.68 55.19 -38.08
CA VAL A 150 -3.22 55.35 -39.47
C VAL A 150 -4.39 55.24 -40.44
N VAL A 151 -5.29 54.27 -40.23
CA VAL A 151 -6.53 54.16 -41.02
C VAL A 151 -7.42 55.38 -40.84
N LYS A 152 -7.43 56.04 -39.68
CA LYS A 152 -8.24 57.25 -39.49
C LYS A 152 -7.67 58.49 -40.19
N VAL A 153 -6.35 58.59 -40.34
CA VAL A 153 -5.70 59.73 -41.02
C VAL A 153 -5.71 59.57 -42.54
N SER A 154 -5.67 58.34 -43.07
CA SER A 154 -5.69 58.12 -44.53
C SER A 154 -7.05 58.30 -45.20
N PHE A 155 -8.13 58.44 -44.42
CA PHE A 155 -9.51 58.61 -44.91
C PHE A 155 -10.12 59.98 -44.56
N VAL A 156 -9.29 61.01 -44.32
CA VAL A 156 -9.68 62.43 -44.21
C VAL A 156 -9.16 63.20 -45.41
#